data_AF-A0A2M6P2B3-F1
#
_entry.id   AF-A0A2M6P2B3-F1
#
_cell.length_a   1.000
_cell.length_b   1.000
_cell.length_c   1.000
_cell.angle_alpha   90.00
_cell.angle_beta   90.00
_cell.angle_gamma   90.00
#
_symmetry.space_group_name_H-M   'P 1'
#
loop_
_entity.id
_entity.type
_entity.pdbx_description
1 polymer ?
#
loop_
_entity_poly.entity_id
_entity_poly.type
_entity_poly.pdbx_seq_one_letter_code
_entity_poly.pdbx_strand_id
1 'polypeptide(L)'
;MPIPQLNKRTYGYIGNQQRKKPKKLKRLHIKRIKKLWHRRKKENKIFGKKQIILGSLTVVALGFLFTTIMIAWASKDLPDPDKLTDRKIAQSTKMYDRTGEHLLYEIFANERRTIVDL
;
A
#
# COMPACT_ATOMS: atom_id res chain seq x y z
N MET A 1 -12.46 -42.00 -102.26
CA MET A 1 -13.54 -42.08 -101.25
C MET A 1 -13.69 -40.70 -100.61
N PRO A 2 -14.90 -40.14 -100.42
CA PRO A 2 -15.05 -38.84 -99.76
C PRO A 2 -15.02 -38.98 -98.23
N ILE A 3 -14.41 -38.02 -97.56
CA ILE A 3 -14.28 -37.95 -96.10
C ILE A 3 -15.60 -37.42 -95.50
N PRO A 4 -16.17 -38.04 -94.44
CA PRO A 4 -17.41 -37.57 -93.84
C PRO A 4 -17.19 -36.30 -92.98
N GLN A 5 -18.09 -35.33 -93.09
CA GLN A 5 -18.08 -34.07 -92.36
C GLN A 5 -18.56 -34.28 -90.91
N LEU A 6 -17.74 -33.92 -89.92
CA LEU A 6 -18.11 -34.01 -88.50
C LEU A 6 -19.05 -32.87 -88.08
N ASN A 7 -20.23 -33.24 -87.57
CA ASN A 7 -21.23 -32.35 -86.97
C ASN A 7 -20.74 -31.85 -85.59
N LYS A 8 -20.45 -30.55 -85.46
CA LYS A 8 -20.02 -29.95 -84.19
C LYS A 8 -21.24 -29.54 -83.34
N ARG A 9 -21.56 -30.34 -82.32
CA ARG A 9 -22.51 -29.93 -81.27
C ARG A 9 -21.89 -28.86 -80.38
N THR A 10 -22.57 -27.74 -80.24
CA THR A 10 -22.18 -26.61 -79.38
C THR A 10 -22.44 -26.98 -77.93
N TYR A 11 -21.38 -27.05 -77.10
CA TYR A 11 -21.52 -27.20 -75.66
C TYR A 11 -21.70 -25.81 -75.03
N GLY A 12 -22.83 -25.62 -74.35
CA GLY A 12 -23.13 -24.37 -73.64
C GLY A 12 -22.16 -24.10 -72.50
N TYR A 13 -21.69 -22.86 -72.41
CA TYR A 13 -20.89 -22.37 -71.29
C TYR A 13 -21.74 -22.34 -70.00
N ILE A 14 -21.39 -23.17 -69.02
CA ILE A 14 -21.92 -23.05 -67.65
C ILE A 14 -21.09 -21.99 -66.92
N GLY A 15 -21.68 -20.80 -66.75
CA GLY A 15 -21.11 -19.70 -65.98
C GLY A 15 -20.90 -20.08 -64.52
N ASN A 16 -19.71 -19.75 -64.01
CA ASN A 16 -19.26 -20.05 -62.66
C ASN A 16 -20.04 -19.23 -61.62
N GLN A 17 -21.05 -19.82 -60.98
CA GLN A 17 -21.74 -19.22 -59.84
C GLN A 17 -20.84 -19.25 -58.61
N GLN A 18 -20.01 -18.23 -58.45
CA GLN A 18 -19.28 -17.98 -57.21
C GLN A 18 -20.28 -17.69 -56.07
N ARG A 19 -20.64 -18.74 -55.33
CA ARG A 19 -21.40 -18.63 -54.08
C ARG A 19 -20.58 -17.84 -53.05
N LYS A 20 -20.82 -16.53 -52.94
CA LYS A 20 -20.21 -15.66 -51.93
C LYS A 20 -20.61 -16.16 -50.53
N LYS A 21 -19.68 -16.80 -49.81
CA LYS A 21 -19.90 -17.25 -48.42
C LYS A 21 -20.30 -16.05 -47.53
N PRO A 22 -21.29 -16.19 -46.62
CA PRO A 22 -21.81 -15.05 -45.87
C PRO A 22 -20.78 -14.50 -44.88
N LYS A 23 -20.33 -13.26 -45.11
CA LYS A 23 -19.38 -12.52 -44.25
C LYS A 23 -19.87 -12.34 -42.79
N LYS A 24 -21.17 -12.54 -42.51
CA LYS A 24 -21.77 -12.41 -41.18
C LYS A 24 -21.28 -13.47 -40.18
N LEU A 25 -21.01 -14.69 -40.62
CA LEU A 25 -20.59 -15.79 -39.74
C LEU A 25 -19.20 -15.53 -39.10
N LYS A 26 -18.30 -14.89 -39.85
CA LYS A 26 -16.95 -14.54 -39.39
C LYS A 26 -16.97 -13.45 -38.29
N ARG A 27 -17.88 -12.48 -38.38
CA ARG A 27 -17.99 -11.39 -37.38
C ARG A 27 -18.48 -11.89 -36.01
N LEU A 28 -19.38 -12.86 -35.98
CA LEU A 28 -19.93 -13.42 -34.74
C LEU A 28 -18.90 -14.26 -33.97
N HIS A 29 -18.10 -15.04 -34.68
CA HIS A 29 -17.06 -15.87 -34.07
C HIS A 29 -15.97 -15.02 -33.38
N ILE A 30 -15.52 -13.94 -34.03
CA ILE A 30 -14.48 -13.05 -33.48
C ILE A 30 -14.96 -12.30 -32.23
N LYS A 31 -16.22 -11.86 -32.18
CA LYS A 31 -16.79 -11.19 -31.00
C LYS A 31 -16.86 -12.11 -29.77
N ARG A 32 -17.21 -13.39 -29.96
CA ARG A 32 -17.23 -14.38 -28.87
C ARG A 32 -15.83 -14.64 -28.29
N ILE A 33 -14.82 -14.79 -29.15
CA ILE A 33 -13.43 -15.03 -28.72
C ILE A 33 -12.87 -13.81 -27.94
N LYS A 34 -13.08 -12.59 -28.43
CA LYS A 34 -12.65 -11.37 -27.71
C LYS A 34 -13.33 -11.20 -26.35
N LYS A 35 -14.63 -11.54 -26.24
CA LYS A 35 -15.38 -11.46 -24.98
C LYS A 35 -14.84 -12.42 -23.91
N LEU A 36 -14.45 -13.63 -24.32
CA LEU A 36 -13.86 -14.63 -23.42
C LEU A 36 -12.45 -14.21 -22.96
N TRP A 37 -11.67 -13.55 -23.81
CA TRP A 37 -10.34 -13.04 -23.45
C TRP A 37 -10.37 -11.90 -22.43
N HIS A 38 -11.32 -10.96 -22.56
CA HIS A 38 -11.47 -9.85 -21.59
C HIS A 38 -12.02 -10.29 -20.22
N ARG A 39 -12.75 -11.41 -20.13
CA ARG A 39 -13.18 -11.96 -18.83
C ARG A 39 -12.02 -12.60 -18.08
N ARG A 40 -11.20 -13.41 -18.74
CA ARG A 40 -10.06 -14.11 -18.12
C ARG A 40 -8.96 -13.15 -17.63
N LYS A 41 -8.79 -12.01 -18.32
CA LYS A 41 -7.80 -10.97 -17.94
C LYS A 41 -8.23 -10.10 -16.74
N LYS A 42 -9.51 -10.07 -16.39
CA LYS A 42 -10.05 -9.26 -15.27
C LYS A 42 -9.90 -9.97 -13.92
N GLU A 43 -9.97 -11.30 -13.89
CA GLU A 43 -9.83 -12.08 -12.66
C GLU A 43 -8.38 -12.06 -12.13
N ASN A 44 -7.38 -12.29 -12.98
CA ASN A 44 -5.97 -12.28 -12.56
C ASN A 44 -5.50 -10.91 -12.03
N LYS A 45 -6.13 -9.82 -12.48
CA LYS A 45 -5.81 -8.46 -12.05
C LYS A 45 -6.30 -8.16 -10.62
N ILE A 46 -7.35 -8.84 -10.15
CA ILE A 46 -7.90 -8.69 -8.79
C ILE A 46 -7.13 -9.59 -7.82
N PHE A 47 -6.76 -10.81 -8.25
CA PHE A 47 -5.92 -11.72 -7.46
C PHE A 47 -4.53 -11.13 -7.19
N GLY A 48 -3.89 -10.51 -8.18
CA GLY A 48 -2.61 -9.82 -7.98
C GLY A 48 -2.69 -8.66 -6.98
N LYS A 49 -3.76 -7.86 -7.02
CA LYS A 49 -3.97 -6.75 -6.07
C LYS A 49 -4.19 -7.24 -4.63
N LYS A 50 -4.96 -8.31 -4.45
CA LYS A 50 -5.19 -8.92 -3.12
C LYS A 50 -3.90 -9.46 -2.51
N GLN A 51 -3.04 -10.10 -3.31
CA GLN A 51 -1.74 -10.58 -2.83
C GLN A 51 -0.78 -9.44 -2.47
N ILE A 52 -0.80 -8.33 -3.21
CA ILE A 52 -0.01 -7.14 -2.87
C ILE A 52 -0.50 -6.51 -1.55
N ILE A 53 -1.81 -6.37 -1.36
CA ILE A 53 -2.39 -5.82 -0.12
C ILE A 53 -2.08 -6.74 1.07
N LEU A 54 -2.22 -8.06 0.89
CA LEU A 54 -1.92 -9.02 1.95
C LEU A 54 -0.43 -9.00 2.28
N GLY A 55 0.44 -9.00 1.27
CA GLY A 55 1.90 -8.90 1.45
C GLY A 55 2.32 -7.60 2.13
N SER A 56 1.73 -6.46 1.75
CA SER A 56 2.03 -5.19 2.42
C SER A 56 1.60 -5.20 3.89
N LEU A 57 0.45 -5.80 4.20
CA LEU A 57 -0.02 -5.94 5.58
C LEU A 57 0.96 -6.79 6.40
N THR A 58 1.46 -7.89 5.84
CA THR A 58 2.43 -8.76 6.50
C THR A 58 3.75 -8.03 6.76
N VAL A 59 4.26 -7.27 5.79
CA VAL A 59 5.50 -6.48 5.94
C VAL A 59 5.33 -5.41 7.02
N VAL A 60 4.20 -4.72 7.04
CA VAL A 60 3.91 -3.72 8.09
C VAL A 60 3.83 -4.37 9.47
N ALA A 61 3.15 -5.51 9.59
CA ALA A 61 3.03 -6.23 10.86
C ALA A 61 4.40 -6.72 11.38
N LEU A 62 5.22 -7.29 10.49
CA LEU A 62 6.58 -7.72 10.83
C LEU A 62 7.49 -6.54 11.17
N GLY A 63 7.39 -5.45 10.42
CA GLY A 63 8.12 -4.21 10.70
C GLY A 63 7.75 -3.63 12.06
N PHE A 64 6.46 -3.55 12.37
CA PHE A 64 5.96 -3.08 13.66
C PHE A 64 6.45 -3.98 14.82
N LEU A 65 6.37 -5.30 14.64
CA LEU A 65 6.86 -6.25 15.64
C LEU A 65 8.37 -6.08 15.86
N PHE A 66 9.15 -5.98 14.79
CA PHE A 66 10.60 -5.77 14.85
C PHE A 66 10.96 -4.46 15.56
N THR A 67 10.32 -3.34 15.20
CA THR A 67 10.59 -2.05 15.85
C THR A 67 10.20 -2.06 17.32
N THR A 68 9.09 -2.73 17.68
CA THR A 68 8.64 -2.85 19.07
C THR A 68 9.64 -3.65 19.90
N ILE A 69 10.14 -4.77 19.37
CA ILE A 69 11.18 -5.57 20.02
C ILE A 69 12.47 -4.76 20.17
N MET A 70 12.86 -4.01 19.15
CA MET A 70 14.07 -3.19 19.17
C MET A 70 13.99 -2.08 20.23
N ILE A 71 12.85 -1.40 20.32
CA ILE A 71 12.58 -0.39 21.35
C ILE A 71 12.58 -1.03 22.73
N ALA A 72 11.86 -2.14 22.93
CA ALA A 72 11.82 -2.83 24.21
C ALA A 72 13.22 -3.30 24.66
N TRP A 73 14.04 -3.77 23.73
CA TRP A 73 15.42 -4.15 24.01
C TRP A 73 16.28 -2.95 24.40
N ALA A 74 16.16 -1.83 23.68
CA ALA A 74 16.88 -0.60 24.01
C ALA A 74 16.42 0.00 25.35
N SER A 75 15.11 -0.02 25.64
CA SER A 75 14.52 0.53 26.87
C SER A 75 14.79 -0.31 28.11
N LYS A 76 15.15 -1.59 27.97
CA LYS A 76 15.39 -2.49 29.11
C LYS A 76 16.49 -1.99 30.05
N ASP A 77 17.53 -1.38 29.49
CA ASP A 77 18.71 -0.95 30.24
C ASP A 77 18.64 0.52 30.67
N LEU A 78 17.51 1.20 30.43
CA LEU A 78 17.35 2.60 30.85
C LEU A 78 17.11 2.67 32.37
N PRO A 79 17.75 3.63 33.07
CA PRO A 79 17.41 3.92 34.44
C PRO A 79 15.97 4.41 34.55
N ASP A 80 15.36 4.16 35.70
CA ASP A 80 14.04 4.67 36.04
C ASP A 80 13.95 6.19 35.79
N PRO A 81 13.04 6.66 34.91
CA PRO A 81 12.93 8.08 34.58
C PRO A 81 12.61 8.96 35.79
N ASP A 82 11.97 8.42 36.83
CA ASP A 82 11.62 9.18 38.04
C ASP A 82 12.87 9.55 38.85
N LYS A 83 13.99 8.84 38.66
CA LYS A 83 15.29 9.21 39.23
C LYS A 83 15.86 10.50 38.62
N LEU A 84 15.38 10.92 37.44
CA LEU A 84 15.77 12.18 36.82
C LEU A 84 15.06 13.37 37.46
N THR A 85 13.85 13.16 37.99
CA THR A 85 13.07 14.17 38.72
C THR A 85 13.46 14.28 40.18
N ASP A 86 13.91 13.19 40.80
CA ASP A 86 14.38 13.14 42.20
C ASP A 86 15.76 13.78 42.43
N ARG A 87 16.31 14.43 41.41
CA ARG A 87 17.53 15.23 41.60
C ARG A 87 17.26 16.27 42.69
N LYS A 88 18.07 16.26 43.75
CA LYS A 88 18.07 17.34 44.75
C LYS A 88 18.47 18.64 44.05
N ILE A 89 17.47 19.41 43.64
CA ILE A 89 17.68 20.75 43.09
C ILE A 89 18.16 21.62 44.26
N ALA A 90 19.30 22.29 44.09
CA ALA A 90 19.76 23.27 45.07
C ALA A 90 18.71 24.38 45.18
N GLN A 91 18.23 24.63 46.40
CA GLN A 91 17.24 25.66 46.71
C GLN A 91 17.88 26.75 47.55
N SER A 92 17.31 27.96 47.48
CA SER A 92 17.72 29.04 48.37
C SER A 92 17.19 28.80 49.78
N THR A 93 18.01 29.14 50.78
CA THR A 93 17.60 29.08 52.17
C THR A 93 16.88 30.38 52.53
N LYS A 94 15.59 30.28 52.88
CA LYS A 94 14.78 31.42 53.31
C LYS A 94 14.74 31.51 54.83
N MET A 95 15.04 32.69 55.38
CA MET A 95 14.94 32.99 56.81
C MET A 95 13.78 33.96 57.05
N TYR A 96 12.81 33.53 57.85
CA TYR A 96 11.61 34.31 58.18
C TYR A 96 11.67 34.86 59.61
N ASP A 97 10.86 35.87 59.91
CA ASP A 97 10.59 36.31 61.28
C ASP A 97 9.90 35.18 62.10
N ARG A 98 9.82 35.31 63.43
CA ARG A 98 9.15 34.37 64.35
C ARG A 98 7.70 34.06 63.95
N THR A 99 7.02 34.96 63.26
CA THR A 99 5.65 34.76 62.78
C THR A 99 5.60 33.89 61.53
N GLY A 100 6.72 33.73 60.81
CA GLY A 100 6.79 33.05 59.51
C GLY A 100 6.23 33.85 58.33
N GLU A 101 5.63 35.02 58.57
CA GLU A 101 4.93 35.80 57.53
C GLU A 101 5.89 36.66 56.69
N HIS A 102 6.94 37.19 57.31
CA HIS A 102 7.86 38.13 56.65
C HIS A 102 9.22 37.47 56.38
N LEU A 103 9.64 37.50 55.11
CA LEU A 103 10.98 37.07 54.69
C LEU A 103 12.00 38.14 55.10
N LEU A 104 12.96 37.76 55.96
CA LEU A 104 14.02 38.65 56.43
C LEU A 104 15.25 38.58 55.53
N TYR A 105 15.66 37.37 55.15
CA TYR A 105 16.85 37.15 54.33
C TYR A 105 16.74 35.87 53.49
N GLU A 106 17.41 35.85 52.36
CA GLU A 106 17.50 34.68 51.48
C GLU A 106 18.96 34.42 51.09
N ILE A 107 19.47 33.24 51.42
CA ILE A 107 20.84 32.81 51.14
C ILE A 107 20.83 31.90 49.92
N PHE A 108 21.60 32.25 48.90
CA PHE A 108 21.79 31.44 47.69
C PHE A 108 23.25 31.50 47.24
N ALA A 109 23.75 30.42 46.63
CA ALA A 109 25.13 30.35 46.14
C ALA A 109 25.26 31.00 44.76
N ASN A 110 24.71 30.35 43.73
CA ASN A 110 24.83 30.81 42.33
C ASN A 110 23.51 31.33 41.76
N GLU A 111 22.39 30.79 42.22
CA GLU A 111 21.07 31.06 41.64
C GLU A 111 19.97 31.01 42.70
N ARG A 112 18.98 31.88 42.55
CA ARG A 112 17.83 32.00 43.44
C ARG A 112 16.73 31.06 42.97
N ARG A 113 16.64 29.86 43.54
CA ARG A 113 15.60 28.86 43.23
C ARG A 113 14.62 28.72 44.38
N THR A 114 13.34 28.99 44.09
CA THR A 114 12.25 28.88 45.05
C THR A 114 11.17 27.96 44.48
N ILE A 115 10.68 27.03 45.29
CA ILE A 115 9.48 26.24 44.93
C ILE A 115 8.28 27.19 45.05
N VAL A 116 7.44 27.19 44.03
CA VAL A 116 6.13 27.84 44.02
C VAL A 116 5.12 26.73 43.81
N ASP A 117 4.22 26.53 44.77
CA ASP A 117 3.07 25.64 44.59
C ASP A 117 2.05 26.33 43.66
N LEU A 118 1.46 25.58 42.73
CA LEU A 118 0.42 26.08 41.80
C LEU A 118 -0.96 26.14 42.47
#